data_AF-A0A0F6YMJ1-F1
#
_entry.id   AF-A0A0F6YMJ1-F1
#
_cell.length_a   1.000
_cell.length_b   1.000
_cell.length_c   1.000
_cell.angle_alpha   90.00
_cell.angle_beta   90.00
_cell.angle_gamma   90.00
#
_symmetry.space_group_name_H-M   'P 1'
#
loop_
_entity.id
_entity.type
_entity.pdbx_description
1 polymer ?
#
loop_
_entity_poly.entity_id
_entity_poly.type
_entity_poly.pdbx_seq_one_letter_code
_entity_poly.pdbx_strand_id
1 'polypeptide(L)'
;MRGRRSRRACATGDIASHCSREVALPPTVVIDVGRIEGRGFAVVEANAAWAAGICGCDPDAVLRAVARTCVPTSSLDDITRRWARAASLAIE
;
A
#
# COMPACT_ATOMS: atom_id res chain seq x y z
N MET A 1 1.89 27.87 13.29
CA MET A 1 1.94 26.41 13.10
C MET A 1 0.92 26.01 12.03
N ARG A 2 1.33 25.80 10.78
CA ARG A 2 0.43 25.27 9.72
C ARG A 2 0.66 23.76 9.64
N GLY A 3 -0.42 23.00 9.83
CA GLY A 3 -0.41 21.56 10.09
C GLY A 3 0.37 20.71 9.09
N ARG A 4 1.08 19.71 9.62
CA ARG A 4 1.57 18.55 8.88
C ARG A 4 0.38 17.89 8.21
N ARG A 5 0.16 18.18 6.93
CA ARG A 5 -0.75 17.39 6.11
C ARG A 5 0.02 16.13 5.70
N SER A 6 -0.10 15.05 6.48
CA SER A 6 0.16 13.74 5.92
C SER A 6 -0.78 13.60 4.71
N ARG A 7 -0.20 13.33 3.53
CA ARG A 7 -1.00 12.99 2.37
C ARG A 7 -0.94 11.48 2.30
N ARG A 8 -2.09 10.82 2.51
CA ARG A 8 -2.22 9.39 2.20
C ARG A 8 -2.09 9.25 0.69
N ALA A 9 -1.21 8.35 0.26
CA ALA A 9 -0.94 8.16 -1.16
C ALA A 9 -0.97 6.67 -1.48
N CYS A 10 -1.90 6.26 -2.33
CA CYS A 10 -1.83 4.93 -2.92
C CYS A 10 -0.82 5.01 -4.08
N ALA A 11 0.27 4.26 -3.99
CA ALA A 11 1.37 4.36 -4.95
C ALA A 11 0.99 3.63 -6.25
N THR A 12 0.50 4.40 -7.23
CA THR A 12 0.26 3.90 -8.60
C THR A 12 1.25 4.50 -9.62
N GLY A 13 2.02 5.54 -9.29
CA GLY A 13 2.98 6.15 -10.24
C GLY A 13 4.12 7.00 -9.63
N ASP A 14 3.82 8.17 -9.04
CA ASP A 14 4.85 9.15 -8.65
C ASP A 14 5.73 8.72 -7.49
N ILE A 15 5.18 8.09 -6.45
CA ILE A 15 5.98 7.53 -5.35
C ILE A 15 6.64 6.22 -5.77
N ALA A 16 6.00 5.45 -6.64
CA ALA A 16 6.53 4.18 -7.11
C ALA A 16 7.85 4.36 -7.89
N SER A 17 8.02 5.47 -8.61
CA SER A 17 9.29 5.81 -9.29
C SER A 17 10.44 6.11 -8.31
N HIS A 18 10.12 6.46 -7.05
CA HIS A 18 11.09 6.68 -5.98
C HIS A 18 11.36 5.42 -5.14
N CYS A 19 10.62 4.33 -5.37
CA CYS A 19 10.90 3.06 -4.74
C CYS A 19 12.15 2.43 -5.36
N SER A 20 13.06 1.93 -4.52
CA SER A 20 14.21 1.16 -5.02
C SER A 20 13.73 -0.08 -5.76
N ARG A 21 14.30 -0.33 -6.94
CA ARG A 21 14.04 -1.54 -7.74
C ARG A 21 14.69 -2.79 -7.15
N GLU A 22 15.52 -2.63 -6.13
CA GLU A 22 16.23 -3.73 -5.45
C GLU A 22 15.35 -4.44 -4.42
N VAL A 23 14.25 -3.81 -4.00
CA VAL A 23 13.29 -4.37 -3.06
C VAL A 23 12.06 -4.83 -3.83
N ALA A 24 11.80 -6.14 -3.82
CA ALA A 24 10.57 -6.66 -4.38
C ALA A 24 9.35 -6.12 -3.59
N LEU A 25 8.29 -5.75 -4.29
CA LEU A 25 7.04 -5.27 -3.71
C LEU A 25 5.87 -6.14 -4.17
N PRO A 26 4.78 -6.23 -3.39
CA PRO A 26 3.54 -6.82 -3.87
C PRO A 26 2.96 -6.00 -5.03
N PRO A 27 2.05 -6.59 -5.83
CA PRO A 27 1.37 -5.89 -6.92
C PRO A 27 0.62 -4.63 -6.48
N THR A 28 0.33 -4.48 -5.18
CA THR A 28 -0.27 -3.28 -4.61
C THR A 28 0.27 -3.04 -3.21
N VAL A 29 0.70 -1.82 -2.94
CA VAL A 29 1.10 -1.33 -1.62
C VAL A 29 0.31 -0.07 -1.26
N VAL A 30 0.03 0.11 0.02
CA VAL A 30 -0.53 1.36 0.53
C VAL A 30 0.40 1.86 1.62
N ILE A 31 0.86 3.10 1.45
CA ILE A 31 1.77 3.74 2.38
C ILE A 31 1.32 5.18 2.63
N ASP A 32 1.44 5.62 3.86
CA ASP A 32 1.30 7.02 4.20
C ASP A 32 2.69 7.65 4.14
N VAL A 33 2.79 8.79 3.45
CA VAL A 33 4.04 9.52 3.33
C VAL A 33 3.91 10.92 3.90
N GLY A 34 4.98 11.37 4.56
CA GLY A 34 5.16 12.72 5.05
C GLY A 34 6.28 13.41 4.29
N ARG A 35 6.20 14.74 4.15
CA ARG A 35 7.33 15.54 3.66
C ARG A 35 8.09 16.14 4.84
N ILE A 36 9.39 15.91 4.88
CA ILE A 36 10.32 16.51 5.83
C ILE A 36 11.02 17.69 5.14
N GLU A 37 10.98 18.86 5.77
CA GLU A 37 11.62 20.07 5.27
C GLU A 37 13.13 19.86 5.08
N GLY A 38 13.64 20.22 3.91
CA GLY A 38 15.04 20.02 3.53
C GLY A 38 15.49 18.57 3.32
N ARG A 39 14.61 17.57 3.49
CA ARG A 39 14.98 16.14 3.39
C ARG A 39 14.13 15.29 2.45
N GLY A 40 13.01 15.81 1.97
CA GLY A 40 12.15 15.10 1.00
C GLY A 40 11.07 14.25 1.67
N PHE A 41 10.69 13.13 1.06
CA PHE A 41 9.63 12.26 1.56
C PHE A 41 10.16 11.22 2.55
N ALA A 42 9.31 10.87 3.53
CA ALA A 42 9.53 9.75 4.44
C ALA A 42 8.25 8.91 4.54
N VAL A 43 8.40 7.60 4.65
CA VAL A 43 7.30 6.68 4.95
C VAL A 43 6.90 6.85 6.42
N VAL A 44 5.61 7.01 6.67
CA VAL A 44 5.01 7.18 7.99
C VAL A 44 4.36 5.88 8.45
N GLU A 45 3.63 5.22 7.55
CA GLU A 45 2.90 3.98 7.84
C GLU A 45 2.79 3.12 6.59
N ALA A 46 2.76 1.80 6.74
CA ALA A 46 2.39 0.85 5.69
C ALA A 46 1.07 0.18 6.06
N ASN A 47 0.07 0.35 5.21
CA ASN A 47 -1.29 -0.10 5.43
C ASN A 47 -1.61 -1.33 4.56
N ALA A 48 -2.50 -2.18 5.05
CA ALA A 48 -3.07 -3.23 4.21
C ALA A 48 -3.92 -2.60 3.10
N ALA A 49 -3.83 -3.14 1.87
CA ALA A 49 -4.48 -2.54 0.71
C ALA A 49 -6.01 -2.43 0.86
N TRP A 50 -6.65 -3.40 1.52
CA TRP A 50 -8.10 -3.39 1.78
C TRP A 50 -8.54 -2.32 2.78
N ALA A 51 -7.63 -1.80 3.62
CA ALA A 51 -7.92 -0.77 4.62
C ALA A 51 -7.72 0.65 4.08
N ALA A 52 -7.32 0.80 2.82
CA ALA A 52 -7.01 2.09 2.23
C ALA A 52 -8.26 2.83 1.73
N GLY A 53 -8.33 4.13 1.99
CA GLY A 53 -9.25 5.00 1.27
C GLY A 53 -8.80 5.20 -0.19
N ILE A 54 -9.69 5.70 -1.05
CA ILE A 54 -9.40 5.93 -2.49
C ILE A 54 -8.21 6.90 -2.69
N CYS A 55 -7.93 7.78 -1.73
CA CYS A 55 -6.79 8.71 -1.74
C CYS A 55 -6.65 9.56 -3.02
N GLY A 56 -7.76 9.81 -3.74
CA GLY A 56 -7.77 10.54 -5.00
C GLY A 56 -7.25 9.74 -6.20
N CYS A 57 -7.03 8.43 -6.06
CA CYS A 57 -6.66 7.55 -7.16
C CYS A 57 -7.86 7.20 -8.06
N ASP A 58 -7.56 6.65 -9.24
CA ASP A 58 -8.57 6.06 -10.12
C ASP A 58 -9.36 4.98 -9.35
N PRO A 59 -10.68 5.17 -9.13
CA PRO A 59 -11.49 4.23 -8.37
C PRO A 59 -11.50 2.83 -9.00
N ASP A 60 -11.45 2.71 -10.32
CA ASP A 60 -11.46 1.40 -10.99
C ASP A 60 -10.15 0.65 -10.74
N ALA A 61 -9.01 1.36 -10.76
CA ALA A 61 -7.72 0.79 -10.40
C ALA A 61 -7.68 0.35 -8.93
N VAL A 62 -8.22 1.17 -8.02
CA VAL A 62 -8.32 0.84 -6.59
C VAL A 62 -9.19 -0.40 -6.37
N LEU A 63 -10.38 -0.47 -6.98
CA LEU A 63 -11.28 -1.62 -6.85
C LEU A 63 -10.63 -2.91 -7.35
N ARG A 64 -9.92 -2.87 -8.48
CA ARG A 64 -9.16 -4.04 -8.98
C ARG A 64 -8.08 -4.49 -8.01
N ALA A 65 -7.38 -3.55 -7.39
CA ALA A 65 -6.33 -3.84 -6.42
C ALA A 65 -6.89 -4.44 -5.11
N VAL A 66 -7.95 -3.84 -4.57
CA VAL A 66 -8.63 -4.34 -3.36
C VAL A 66 -9.23 -5.72 -3.59
N ALA A 67 -9.95 -5.92 -4.71
CA ALA A 67 -10.57 -7.20 -5.04
C ALA A 67 -9.57 -8.37 -5.07
N ARG A 68 -8.34 -8.15 -5.57
CA ARG A 68 -7.27 -9.16 -5.57
C ARG A 68 -6.83 -9.58 -4.16
N THR A 69 -7.09 -8.76 -3.14
CA THR A 69 -6.73 -9.06 -1.75
C THR A 69 -7.88 -9.66 -0.93
N CYS A 70 -9.11 -9.66 -1.47
CA CYS A 70 -10.32 -10.14 -0.81
C CYS A 70 -10.74 -11.54 -1.31
N VAL A 71 -9.78 -12.44 -1.50
CA VAL A 71 -10.01 -13.80 -1.98
C VAL A 71 -9.38 -14.83 -1.03
N PRO A 72 -9.86 -16.09 -1.01
CA PRO A 72 -9.22 -17.14 -0.21
C PRO A 72 -7.75 -17.33 -0.59
N THR A 73 -6.87 -17.55 0.39
CA THR A 73 -5.44 -17.78 0.14
C THR A 73 -5.19 -18.94 -0.83
N SER A 74 -6.07 -19.95 -0.85
CA SER A 74 -6.01 -21.07 -1.80
C SER A 74 -6.14 -20.63 -3.26
N SER A 75 -6.83 -19.52 -3.53
CA SER A 75 -7.08 -18.97 -4.87
C SER A 75 -6.02 -17.97 -5.36
N LEU A 76 -5.02 -17.65 -4.54
CA LEU A 76 -3.95 -16.73 -4.92
C LEU A 76 -2.95 -17.40 -5.87
N ASP A 77 -2.53 -16.65 -6.90
CA ASP A 77 -1.36 -17.00 -7.71
C ASP A 77 -0.07 -16.96 -6.88
N ASP A 78 0.99 -17.58 -7.39
CA ASP A 78 2.27 -17.70 -6.66
C ASP A 78 2.92 -16.35 -6.35
N ILE A 79 2.74 -15.38 -7.25
CA ILE A 79 3.29 -14.03 -7.12
C ILE A 79 2.65 -13.28 -5.95
N THR A 80 1.35 -13.46 -5.74
CA THR A 80 0.58 -12.80 -4.68
C THR A 80 0.67 -13.59 -3.39
N ARG A 81 0.70 -14.93 -3.47
CA ARG A 81 0.76 -15.83 -2.32
C ARG A 81 1.98 -15.58 -1.42
N ARG A 82 3.16 -15.27 -1.99
CA ARG A 82 4.36 -14.91 -1.20
C ARG A 82 4.18 -13.68 -0.30
N TRP A 83 3.18 -12.84 -0.60
CA TRP A 83 2.89 -11.61 0.14
C TRP A 83 1.70 -11.76 1.09
N ALA A 84 0.90 -12.81 0.93
CA ALA A 84 -0.19 -13.10 1.83
C ALA A 84 0.37 -13.49 3.21
N ARG A 85 -0.11 -12.83 4.26
CA ARG A 85 0.09 -13.32 5.62
C ARG A 85 -1.06 -14.23 5.97
N ALA A 86 -0.76 -15.37 6.60
CA ALA A 86 -1.80 -16.11 7.28
C ALA A 86 -2.46 -15.15 8.28
N ALA A 87 -3.78 -15.05 8.25
CA ALA A 87 -4.49 -14.44 9.36
C ALA A 87 -4.15 -15.32 10.57
N SER A 88 -3.24 -14.84 11.42
CA SER A 88 -2.97 -15.50 12.68
C SER A 88 -4.25 -15.32 13.48
N LEU A 89 -5.11 -16.34 13.49
CA LEU A 89 -6.25 -16.45 14.41
C LEU A 89 -5.77 -16.67 15.86
N ALA A 90 -4.62 -16.10 16.23
CA ALA A 90 -4.18 -15.98 17.61
C ALA A 90 -4.73 -14.67 18.15
N ILE A 91 -6.05 -14.64 18.34
CA ILE A 91 -6.65 -13.82 19.39
C ILE A 91 -6.98 -14.84 20.47
N GLU A 92 -6.01 -15.10 21.35
CA GLU A 92 -6.29 -15.58 22.72
C GLU A 92 -6.45 -14.36 23.63
#